data_AF-A0A0H0GNZ0-F1
#
_entry.id   AF-A0A0H0GNZ0-F1
#
_cell.length_a   1.000
_cell.length_b   1.000
_cell.length_c   1.000
_cell.angle_alpha   90.00
_cell.angle_beta   90.00
_cell.angle_gamma   90.00
#
_symmetry.space_group_name_H-M   'P 1'
#
loop_
_entity.id
_entity.type
_entity.pdbx_description
1 polymer ?
#
loop_
_entity_poly.entity_id
_entity_poly.type
_entity_poly.pdbx_seq_one_letter_code
_entity_poly.pdbx_strand_id
1 'polypeptide(L)'
;MILRQCAGTMTVECIGMLIGRSEAAVRTKARELGISMMLRGDYHQSAKYPQSDIELARQLHQRGVSRREIARKFGMPLRTVNNYVYFDRRVSA
;
A
#
# COMPACT_ATOMS: atom_id res chain seq x y z
N MET A 1 -15.18 9.63 -13.12
CA MET A 1 -15.40 8.22 -13.53
C MET A 1 -14.84 7.30 -12.45
N ILE A 2 -15.61 6.29 -12.04
CA ILE A 2 -15.25 5.38 -10.93
C ILE A 2 -13.90 4.68 -11.12
N LEU A 3 -13.55 4.27 -12.34
CA LEU A 3 -12.30 3.54 -12.59
C LEU A 3 -11.04 4.33 -12.21
N ARG A 4 -11.04 5.66 -12.44
CA ARG A 4 -9.92 6.52 -12.02
C ARG A 4 -9.87 6.72 -10.50
N GLN A 5 -11.01 6.68 -9.83
CA GLN A 5 -11.08 6.84 -8.37
C GLN A 5 -10.65 5.57 -7.63
N CYS A 6 -10.90 4.40 -8.22
CA CYS A 6 -10.55 3.10 -7.64
C CYS A 6 -9.18 2.56 -8.09
N ALA A 7 -8.57 3.16 -9.12
CA ALA A 7 -7.26 2.76 -9.61
C ALA A 7 -6.19 2.90 -8.50
N GLY A 8 -5.40 1.85 -8.30
CA GLY A 8 -4.36 1.83 -7.27
C GLY A 8 -4.81 1.38 -5.89
N THR A 9 -6.12 1.35 -5.61
CA THR A 9 -6.65 1.07 -4.26
C THR A 9 -7.58 -0.13 -4.19
N MET A 10 -8.19 -0.52 -5.31
CA MET A 10 -9.19 -1.58 -5.32
C MET A 10 -9.05 -2.51 -6.53
N THR A 11 -9.34 -3.80 -6.33
CA THR A 11 -9.29 -4.79 -7.41
C THR A 11 -10.42 -4.57 -8.41
N VAL A 12 -10.20 -5.04 -9.65
CA VAL A 12 -11.21 -4.98 -10.72
C VAL A 12 -12.49 -5.77 -10.38
N GLU A 13 -12.36 -6.82 -9.57
CA GLU A 13 -13.49 -7.62 -9.08
C GLU A 13 -14.36 -6.81 -8.11
N CYS A 14 -13.76 -6.20 -7.09
CA CYS A 14 -14.47 -5.34 -6.14
C CYS A 14 -15.13 -4.14 -6.84
N ILE A 15 -14.48 -3.57 -7.85
CA ILE A 15 -15.08 -2.50 -8.66
C ILE A 15 -16.30 -3.02 -9.42
N GLY A 16 -16.20 -4.21 -10.01
CA GLY A 16 -17.30 -4.86 -10.71
C GLY A 16 -18.51 -5.04 -9.80
N MET A 17 -18.31 -5.58 -8.61
CA MET A 17 -19.36 -5.71 -7.59
C MET A 17 -19.98 -4.36 -7.23
N LEU A 18 -19.16 -3.32 -7.02
CA LEU A 18 -19.61 -1.99 -6.64
C LEU A 18 -20.53 -1.34 -7.69
N ILE A 19 -20.29 -1.61 -8.99
CA ILE A 19 -21.05 -1.00 -10.09
C ILE A 19 -22.01 -1.95 -10.81
N GLY A 20 -22.18 -3.17 -10.31
CA GLY A 20 -23.04 -4.20 -10.91
C GLY A 20 -22.55 -4.67 -12.30
N ARG A 21 -21.24 -4.81 -12.48
CA ARG A 21 -20.61 -5.27 -13.73
C ARG A 21 -19.65 -6.42 -13.49
N SER A 22 -19.37 -7.19 -14.54
CA SER A 22 -18.36 -8.23 -14.47
C SER A 22 -16.94 -7.63 -14.41
N GLU A 23 -16.03 -8.35 -13.76
CA GLU A 23 -14.60 -8.03 -13.72
C GLU A 23 -14.01 -7.84 -15.13
N ALA A 24 -14.41 -8.70 -16.08
CA ALA A 24 -13.97 -8.61 -17.47
C ALA A 24 -14.37 -7.28 -18.12
N ALA A 25 -15.61 -6.83 -17.91
CA ALA A 25 -16.08 -5.54 -18.44
C ALA A 25 -15.29 -4.36 -17.85
N VAL A 26 -15.01 -4.41 -16.54
CA VAL A 26 -14.18 -3.41 -15.86
C VAL A 26 -12.77 -3.37 -16.43
N ARG A 27 -12.12 -4.53 -16.61
CA ARG A 27 -10.76 -4.64 -17.17
C ARG A 27 -10.68 -4.12 -18.60
N THR A 28 -11.61 -4.53 -19.46
CA THR A 28 -11.68 -4.04 -20.85
C THR A 28 -11.82 -2.53 -20.86
N LYS A 29 -12.72 -1.98 -20.04
CA LYS A 29 -12.94 -0.54 -20.00
C LYS A 29 -11.73 0.23 -19.47
N ALA A 30 -11.07 -0.27 -18.43
CA ALA A 30 -9.84 0.33 -17.91
C ALA A 30 -8.73 0.34 -18.96
N ARG A 31 -8.58 -0.75 -19.73
CA ARG A 31 -7.60 -0.86 -20.83
C ARG A 31 -7.87 0.14 -21.96
N GLU A 32 -9.12 0.25 -22.42
CA GLU A 32 -9.53 1.24 -23.43
C GLU A 32 -9.17 2.68 -23.02
N LEU A 33 -9.27 2.97 -21.72
CA LEU A 33 -9.03 4.29 -21.16
C LEU A 33 -7.57 4.51 -20.73
N GLY A 34 -6.69 3.52 -20.92
CA GLY A 34 -5.29 3.59 -20.49
C GLY A 34 -5.10 3.69 -18.97
N ILE A 35 -6.06 3.20 -18.17
CA ILE A 35 -6.00 3.27 -16.71
C ILE A 35 -5.36 1.99 -16.17
N SER A 36 -4.21 2.12 -15.50
CA SER A 36 -3.59 1.01 -14.80
C SER A 36 -4.36 0.69 -13.52
N MET A 37 -4.77 -0.57 -13.39
CA MET A 37 -5.47 -1.09 -12.21
C MET A 37 -4.53 -1.80 -11.22
N MET A 38 -3.21 -1.64 -11.37
CA MET A 38 -2.26 -2.19 -10.41
C MET A 38 -2.40 -1.49 -9.06
N LEU A 39 -2.53 -2.28 -8.00
CA LEU A 39 -2.61 -1.79 -6.62
C LEU A 39 -1.27 -1.16 -6.19
N ARG A 40 -1.34 -0.13 -5.34
CA ARG A 40 -0.20 0.70 -4.94
C ARG A 40 -0.26 1.05 -3.47
N GLY A 41 0.88 1.47 -2.91
CA GLY A 41 0.99 1.88 -1.51
C GLY A 41 0.47 0.78 -0.57
N ASP A 42 -0.43 1.16 0.33
CA ASP A 42 -1.02 0.26 1.33
C ASP A 42 -1.90 -0.84 0.73
N TYR A 43 -2.37 -0.66 -0.51
CA TYR A 43 -3.19 -1.64 -1.19
C TYR A 43 -2.34 -2.63 -2.01
N HIS A 44 -1.04 -2.39 -2.16
CA HIS A 44 -0.16 -3.29 -2.90
C HIS A 44 -0.07 -4.65 -2.18
N GLN A 45 -0.10 -5.76 -2.91
CA GLN A 45 -0.10 -7.12 -2.35
C GLN A 45 1.11 -7.45 -1.46
N SER A 46 2.21 -6.72 -1.64
CA SER A 46 3.43 -6.84 -0.82
C SER A 46 3.48 -5.88 0.37
N ALA A 47 2.50 -4.99 0.53
CA ALA A 47 2.41 -4.10 1.68
C ALA A 47 2.12 -4.93 2.93
N LYS A 48 2.99 -4.82 3.93
CA LYS A 48 2.89 -5.57 5.19
C LYS A 48 2.40 -4.73 6.36
N TYR A 49 2.69 -3.44 6.29
CA TYR A 49 2.38 -2.46 7.32
C TYR A 49 1.89 -1.19 6.62
N PRO A 50 0.86 -0.52 7.15
CA PRO A 50 0.39 0.75 6.62
C PRO A 50 1.50 1.79 6.56
N GLN A 51 1.44 2.67 5.56
CA GLN A 51 2.38 3.78 5.39
C GLN A 51 2.42 4.68 6.64
N SER A 52 1.28 4.88 7.31
CA SER A 52 1.19 5.63 8.56
C SER A 52 2.03 5.05 9.69
N ASP A 53 2.03 3.72 9.86
CA ASP A 53 2.84 3.03 10.86
C ASP A 53 4.34 3.12 10.53
N ILE A 54 4.67 3.01 9.24
CA ILE A 54 6.03 3.17 8.74
C ILE A 54 6.55 4.58 9.03
N GLU A 55 5.72 5.60 8.79
CA GLU A 55 6.06 7.00 9.06
C GLU A 55 6.20 7.28 10.55
N LEU A 56 5.31 6.75 11.38
CA LEU A 56 5.40 6.89 12.83
C LEU A 56 6.66 6.20 13.38
N ALA A 57 7.02 5.02 12.88
CA ALA A 57 8.26 4.35 13.24
C ALA A 57 9.49 5.21 12.91
N ARG A 58 9.50 5.89 11.76
CA ARG A 58 10.58 6.83 11.39
C ARG A 58 10.63 8.03 12.33
N GLN A 59 9.49 8.66 12.62
CA GLN A 59 9.41 9.82 13.52
C GLN A 59 9.90 9.46 14.93
N LEU A 60 9.53 8.29 15.46
CA LEU A 60 10.00 7.83 16.76
C LEU A 60 11.52 7.63 16.75
N HIS A 61 12.08 7.07 15.68
CA HIS A 61 13.53 6.93 15.56
C HIS A 61 14.25 8.28 15.52
N GLN A 62 13.72 9.25 14.76
CA GLN A 62 14.24 10.62 14.71
C GLN A 62 14.20 11.31 16.08
N ARG A 63 13.24 10.95 16.94
CA ARG A 63 13.12 11.43 18.32
C ARG A 63 14.02 10.67 19.32
N GLY A 64 14.87 9.76 18.84
CA GLY A 64 15.82 9.01 19.66
C GLY A 64 15.28 7.69 20.23
N VAL A 65 14.06 7.28 19.89
CA VAL A 65 13.54 5.97 20.34
C VAL A 65 14.33 4.85 19.66
N SER A 66 14.73 3.86 20.46
CA SER A 66 15.54 2.75 19.95
C SER A 66 14.74 1.88 18.97
N ARG A 67 15.41 1.39 17.92
CA ARG A 67 14.79 0.50 16.92
C ARG A 67 14.20 -0.77 17.53
N ARG A 68 14.80 -1.28 18.61
CA ARG A 68 14.29 -2.45 19.37
C ARG A 68 12.98 -2.14 20.09
N GLU A 69 12.86 -0.93 20.62
CA GLU A 69 11.63 -0.48 21.26
C GLU A 69 10.53 -0.23 20.24
N ILE A 70 10.87 0.38 19.09
CA ILE A 70 9.95 0.53 17.95
C ILE A 70 9.47 -0.86 17.48
N ALA A 71 10.38 -1.81 17.27
CA ALA A 71 10.06 -3.18 16.90
C ALA A 71 9.06 -3.82 17.87
N ARG A 72 9.28 -3.68 19.18
CA ARG A 72 8.35 -4.17 20.21
C ARG A 72 7.00 -3.46 20.16
N LYS A 73 6.99 -2.12 20.03
CA LYS A 73 5.77 -1.30 20.06
C LYS A 73 4.83 -1.60 18.88
N PHE A 74 5.38 -1.81 17.69
CA PHE A 74 4.60 -2.11 16.48
C PHE A 74 4.48 -3.61 16.18
N GLY A 75 5.05 -4.49 17.00
CA GLY A 75 5.12 -5.92 16.72
C GLY A 75 5.91 -6.26 15.43
N MET A 76 6.80 -5.37 15.00
CA MET A 76 7.58 -5.52 13.77
C MET A 76 8.91 -6.24 14.03
N PRO A 77 9.38 -7.13 13.13
CA PRO A 77 10.74 -7.63 13.20
C PRO A 77 11.77 -6.49 13.14
N LEU A 78 12.85 -6.58 13.92
CA LEU A 78 13.90 -5.55 13.93
C LEU A 78 14.48 -5.26 12.54
N ARG A 79 14.62 -6.31 11.71
CA ARG A 79 15.03 -6.17 10.30
C ARG A 79 14.07 -5.29 9.49
N THR A 80 12.78 -5.43 9.71
CA THR A 80 11.75 -4.62 9.05
C THR A 80 11.87 -3.16 9.48
N VAL A 81 12.03 -2.90 10.77
CA VAL A 81 12.24 -1.55 11.30
C VAL A 81 13.50 -0.91 10.71
N ASN A 82 14.61 -1.66 10.63
CA ASN A 82 15.83 -1.18 9.97
C ASN A 82 15.57 -0.75 8.52
N ASN A 83 14.89 -1.59 7.73
CA ASN A 83 14.59 -1.29 6.34
C ASN A 83 13.75 -0.01 6.19
N TYR A 84 12.82 0.25 7.12
CA TYR A 84 11.97 1.44 7.09
C TYR A 84 12.70 2.70 7.53
N VAL A 85 13.53 2.59 8.57
CA VAL A 85 14.31 3.70 9.13
C VAL A 85 15.42 4.14 8.17
N TYR A 86 16.12 3.19 7.54
CA TYR A 86 17.24 3.47 6.63
C TYR A 86 16.83 3.58 5.17
N PHE A 87 15.54 3.46 4.85
CA PHE A 87 14.98 3.54 3.49
C PHE A 87 15.43 2.42 2.53
N ASP A 88 15.93 1.28 3.03
CA ASP A 88 16.36 0.14 2.21
C ASP A 88 15.21 -0.55 1.44
N ARG A 89 13.97 -0.37 1.89
CA ARG A 89 12.77 -0.79 1.12
C ARG A 89 11.95 0.43 0.74
N ARG A 90 12.02 0.82 -0.52
CA ARG A 90 10.99 1.65 -1.16
C ARG A 90 10.14 0.74 -2.05
N VAL A 91 8.88 0.53 -1.71
CA VAL A 91 7.90 0.07 -2.70
C VAL A 91 7.50 1.34 -3.46
N SER A 92 7.88 1.45 -4.73
CA SER A 92 7.56 2.60 -5.55
C SER A 92 6.04 2.82 -5.60
N ALA A 93 5.61 4.07 -5.43
CA ALA A 93 4.21 4.50 -5.55
C ALA A 93 3.72 4.53 -7.01
#